data_AF-C9MRV6-F1
#
_entry.id   AF-C9MRV6-F1
#
_cell.length_a   1.000
_cell.length_b   1.000
_cell.length_c   1.000
_cell.angle_alpha   90.00
_cell.angle_beta   90.00
_cell.angle_gamma   90.00
#
_symmetry.space_group_name_H-M   'P 1'
#
loop_
_entity.id
_entity.type
_entity.pdbx_description
1 polymer ?
#
loop_
_entity_poly.entity_id
_entity_poly.type
_entity_poly.pdbx_seq_one_letter_code
_entity_poly.pdbx_strand_id
1 'polypeptide(L)'
;MICEELKRKGLQSFVTVNAQPNGEGDATYPEPRQIYLHYKSVFDKGLTYLRPDIVLEVSARSLLEPTESIQIKSIIGEHLSITPLADSAIHTAIPAKTFLEKAFLLHELFSIPGHGMIAERKSRHLYDLYVMMNKDFAKKAIADDALWESIRHHREIYTSVKDVDYTPDVRKRLRIVPQKDILEEWKSDYQAMIESMIYGRKPSFEELLDALSELQERFRISK
;
A
#
# COMPACT_ATOMS: atom_id res chain seq x y z
N MET A 1 4.69 -25.34 5.85
CA MET A 1 5.03 -24.79 4.53
C MET A 1 6.20 -23.78 4.56
N ILE A 2 6.06 -22.54 5.05
CA ILE A 2 7.16 -21.53 4.99
C ILE A 2 8.44 -22.00 5.69
N CYS A 3 8.35 -22.46 6.94
CA CYS A 3 9.52 -22.92 7.70
C CYS A 3 10.18 -24.16 7.06
N GLU A 4 9.42 -25.02 6.41
CA GLU A 4 9.95 -26.20 5.69
C GLU A 4 10.70 -25.77 4.44
N GLU A 5 10.17 -24.79 3.71
CA GLU A 5 10.81 -24.25 2.52
C GLU A 5 12.12 -23.51 2.86
N LEU A 6 12.12 -22.73 3.96
CA LEU A 6 13.35 -22.11 4.47
C LEU A 6 14.40 -23.16 4.82
N LYS A 7 14.02 -24.27 5.45
CA LYS A 7 14.93 -25.39 5.73
C LYS A 7 15.46 -26.04 4.46
N ARG A 8 14.57 -26.29 3.48
CA ARG A 8 14.94 -26.87 2.18
C ARG A 8 15.96 -26.02 1.43
N LYS A 9 15.85 -24.70 1.55
CA LYS A 9 16.75 -23.72 0.94
C LYS A 9 17.99 -23.39 1.78
N GLY A 10 18.13 -23.96 2.99
CA GLY A 10 19.26 -23.68 3.88
C GLY A 10 19.23 -22.29 4.53
N LEU A 11 18.06 -21.64 4.58
CA LEU A 11 17.87 -20.26 5.06
C LEU A 11 17.40 -20.18 6.52
N GLN A 12 17.14 -21.30 7.18
CA GLN A 12 16.56 -21.36 8.53
C GLN A 12 17.42 -20.72 9.63
N SER A 13 18.74 -20.63 9.44
CA SER A 13 19.66 -19.96 10.38
C SER A 13 19.73 -18.44 10.17
N PHE A 14 19.19 -17.95 9.04
CA PHE A 14 19.21 -16.55 8.64
C PHE A 14 17.86 -15.85 8.77
N VAL A 15 16.76 -16.61 8.87
CA VAL A 15 15.40 -16.08 8.91
C VAL A 15 14.64 -16.64 10.12
N THR A 16 14.15 -15.75 10.98
CA THR A 16 13.23 -16.07 12.07
C THR A 16 11.80 -15.80 11.62
N VAL A 17 10.91 -16.78 11.78
CA VAL A 17 9.49 -16.66 11.39
C VAL A 17 8.63 -16.53 12.64
N ASN A 18 7.87 -15.44 12.74
CA ASN A 18 6.91 -15.18 13.81
C ASN A 18 5.51 -14.94 13.20
N ALA A 19 4.55 -15.81 13.50
CA ALA A 19 3.17 -15.63 13.06
C ALA A 19 2.33 -15.03 14.20
N GLN A 20 1.43 -14.10 13.86
CA GLN A 20 0.39 -13.69 14.80
C GLN A 20 -0.51 -14.87 15.17
N PRO A 21 -1.07 -14.90 16.39
CA PRO A 21 -2.10 -15.87 16.76
C PRO A 21 -3.28 -15.85 15.76
N ASN A 22 -3.97 -16.98 15.63
CA ASN A 22 -5.13 -17.15 14.75
C ASN A 22 -6.37 -16.32 15.18
N GLY A 23 -6.31 -15.65 16.34
CA GLY A 23 -7.35 -14.79 16.94
C GLY A 23 -8.71 -15.45 17.08
N GLU A 24 -8.68 -16.74 17.37
CA GLU A 24 -9.85 -17.45 17.86
C GLU A 24 -10.16 -16.96 19.28
N GLY A 25 -11.34 -16.35 19.48
CA GLY A 25 -11.83 -15.94 20.80
C GLY A 25 -11.53 -14.50 21.23
N ASP A 26 -10.89 -13.67 20.42
CA ASP A 26 -10.56 -12.27 20.76
C ASP A 26 -11.45 -11.21 20.05
N ALA A 27 -12.52 -11.65 19.36
CA ALA A 27 -13.43 -10.82 18.57
C ALA A 27 -12.80 -10.03 17.40
N THR A 28 -11.54 -10.32 17.06
CA THR A 28 -10.85 -9.72 15.90
C THR A 28 -11.07 -10.52 14.62
N TYR A 29 -11.80 -11.64 14.62
CA TYR A 29 -12.02 -12.43 13.41
C TYR A 29 -13.15 -11.82 12.53
N PRO A 30 -12.95 -11.62 11.21
CA PRO A 30 -11.77 -11.92 10.39
C PRO A 30 -10.92 -10.68 10.05
N GLU A 31 -10.01 -10.29 10.93
CA GLU A 31 -8.95 -9.30 10.68
C GLU A 31 -7.78 -9.91 9.88
N PRO A 32 -7.05 -9.10 9.11
CA PRO A 32 -5.83 -9.54 8.45
C PRO A 32 -4.84 -10.12 9.46
N ARG A 33 -4.21 -11.23 9.10
CA ARG A 33 -3.19 -11.90 9.92
C ARG A 33 -1.82 -11.70 9.32
N GLN A 34 -0.85 -11.43 10.18
CA GLN A 34 0.51 -11.16 9.75
C GLN A 34 1.47 -12.29 10.12
N ILE A 35 2.35 -12.62 9.18
CA ILE A 35 3.51 -13.48 9.38
C ILE A 35 4.75 -12.63 9.13
N TYR A 36 5.60 -12.52 10.14
CA TYR A 36 6.84 -11.77 10.12
C TYR A 36 7.99 -12.72 9.84
N LEU A 37 8.80 -12.41 8.81
CA LEU A 37 10.04 -13.09 8.50
C LEU A 37 11.17 -12.09 8.74
N HIS A 38 11.82 -12.20 9.89
CA HIS A 38 12.97 -11.37 10.26
C HIS A 38 14.23 -11.99 9.68
N TYR A 39 14.90 -11.32 8.74
CA TYR A 39 16.13 -11.82 8.16
C TYR A 39 17.36 -11.14 8.77
N LYS A 40 18.47 -11.87 8.85
CA LYS A 40 19.76 -11.30 9.26
C LYS A 40 20.28 -10.39 8.15
N SER A 41 20.25 -9.09 8.40
CA SER A 41 20.87 -8.10 7.51
C SER A 41 22.40 -8.16 7.62
N VAL A 42 23.08 -8.02 6.48
CA VAL A 42 24.52 -7.76 6.40
C VAL A 42 24.87 -6.27 6.43
N PHE A 43 23.85 -5.41 6.33
CA PHE A 43 23.97 -3.95 6.44
C PHE A 43 23.69 -3.52 7.88
N ASP A 44 24.37 -2.47 8.32
CA ASP A 44 24.26 -1.92 9.68
C ASP A 44 22.82 -1.54 10.05
N LYS A 45 22.55 -1.50 11.36
CA LYS A 45 21.24 -1.18 11.98
C LYS A 45 20.75 0.26 11.75
N GLY A 46 21.31 0.99 10.78
CA GLY A 46 21.15 2.45 10.61
C GLY A 46 19.91 2.91 9.83
N LEU A 47 19.16 2.00 9.18
CA LEU A 47 17.94 2.38 8.47
C LEU A 47 16.72 2.21 9.38
N THR A 48 16.48 3.19 10.27
CA THR A 48 15.37 3.14 11.24
C THR A 48 14.00 2.95 10.58
N TYR A 49 13.82 3.45 9.35
CA TYR A 49 12.58 3.33 8.58
C TYR A 49 12.42 1.97 7.87
N LEU A 50 13.53 1.25 7.59
CA LEU A 50 13.57 -0.02 6.86
C LEU A 50 14.09 -1.12 7.76
N ARG A 51 13.16 -1.82 8.41
CA ARG A 51 13.47 -3.01 9.20
C ARG A 51 13.79 -4.20 8.27
N PRO A 52 14.71 -5.10 8.67
CA PRO A 52 15.03 -6.31 7.91
C PRO A 52 13.95 -7.38 8.09
N ASP A 53 12.71 -7.02 7.77
CA ASP A 53 11.52 -7.82 7.94
C ASP A 53 10.80 -7.95 6.60
N ILE A 54 10.33 -9.15 6.29
CA ILE A 54 9.28 -9.37 5.30
C ILE A 54 7.99 -9.64 6.08
N VAL A 55 6.98 -8.80 5.89
CA VAL A 55 5.66 -8.99 6.50
C VAL A 55 4.71 -9.52 5.44
N LEU A 56 4.22 -10.73 5.64
CA LEU A 56 3.15 -11.32 4.83
C LEU A 56 1.83 -11.07 5.56
N GLU A 57 0.93 -10.34 4.92
CA GLU A 57 -0.41 -10.07 5.45
C GLU A 57 -1.46 -10.83 4.62
N VAL A 58 -2.33 -11.56 5.32
CA VAL A 58 -3.37 -12.39 4.70
C VAL A 58 -4.72 -11.97 5.24
N SER A 59 -5.65 -11.62 4.36
CA SER A 59 -7.00 -11.17 4.71
C SER A 59 -8.06 -11.97 3.95
N ALA A 60 -9.11 -12.39 4.67
CA ALA A 60 -10.29 -13.02 4.06
C ALA A 60 -11.27 -12.00 3.46
N ARG A 61 -11.05 -10.70 3.72
CA ARG A 61 -11.93 -9.60 3.30
C ARG A 61 -11.34 -8.76 2.18
N SER A 62 -10.21 -9.16 1.59
CA SER A 62 -9.62 -8.44 0.47
C SER A 62 -10.40 -8.73 -0.81
N LEU A 63 -10.73 -7.68 -1.56
CA LEU A 63 -11.21 -7.84 -2.93
C LEU A 63 -10.09 -8.52 -3.72
N LEU A 64 -10.34 -9.66 -4.36
CA LEU A 64 -9.30 -10.39 -5.09
C LEU A 64 -9.12 -9.81 -6.49
N GLU A 65 -10.19 -9.77 -7.27
CA GLU A 65 -10.18 -9.35 -8.67
C GLU A 65 -10.36 -7.83 -8.86
N PRO A 66 -9.95 -7.27 -10.01
CA PRO A 66 -9.20 -7.91 -11.09
C PRO A 66 -7.72 -8.15 -10.77
N THR A 67 -7.21 -9.30 -11.24
CA THR A 67 -5.81 -9.71 -11.17
C THR A 67 -5.18 -9.91 -12.55
N GLU A 68 -3.86 -9.87 -12.61
CA GLU A 68 -3.07 -10.24 -13.78
C GLU A 68 -1.83 -11.06 -13.36
N SER A 69 -1.29 -11.84 -14.31
CA SER A 69 -0.02 -12.52 -14.12
C SER A 69 1.11 -11.64 -14.62
N ILE A 70 2.08 -11.34 -13.77
CA ILE A 70 3.27 -10.57 -14.10
C ILE A 70 4.53 -11.40 -13.89
N GLN A 71 5.55 -11.14 -14.71
CA GLN A 71 6.89 -11.66 -14.48
C GLN A 71 7.65 -10.69 -13.58
N ILE A 72 8.15 -11.18 -12.45
CA ILE A 72 9.07 -10.44 -11.59
C ILE A 72 10.49 -10.86 -11.90
N LYS A 73 11.34 -9.85 -12.03
CA LYS A 73 12.79 -9.99 -12.14
C LYS A 73 13.47 -9.46 -10.89
N SER A 74 14.59 -10.08 -10.56
CA SER A 74 15.41 -9.61 -9.43
C SER A 74 16.22 -8.39 -9.85
N ILE A 75 16.00 -7.24 -9.20
CA ILE A 75 16.85 -6.05 -9.36
C ILE A 75 18.33 -6.39 -9.10
N ILE A 76 18.59 -7.26 -8.11
CA ILE A 76 19.95 -7.72 -7.82
C ILE A 76 20.49 -8.54 -8.99
N GLY A 77 19.69 -9.41 -9.59
CA GLY A 77 20.08 -10.21 -10.74
C GLY A 77 20.30 -9.39 -12.02
N GLU A 78 19.67 -8.22 -12.12
CA GLU A 78 19.91 -7.28 -13.22
C GLU A 78 21.27 -6.56 -13.12
N HIS A 79 21.81 -6.44 -11.91
CA HIS A 79 23.05 -5.69 -11.66
C HIS A 79 24.24 -6.55 -11.23
N LEU A 80 24.00 -7.76 -10.70
CA LEU A 80 25.01 -8.67 -10.20
C LEU A 80 24.81 -10.08 -10.77
N SER A 81 25.92 -10.74 -11.11
CA SER A 81 25.96 -12.12 -11.58
C SER A 81 25.75 -13.13 -10.43
N ILE A 82 24.66 -12.98 -9.68
CA ILE A 82 24.30 -13.89 -8.58
C ILE A 82 23.37 -14.97 -9.11
N THR A 83 23.80 -16.22 -9.03
CA THR A 83 23.01 -17.39 -9.40
C THR A 83 22.97 -18.40 -8.26
N PRO A 84 21.81 -19.04 -7.99
CA PRO A 84 20.56 -18.93 -8.74
C PRO A 84 19.65 -17.80 -8.22
N LEU A 85 19.31 -16.85 -9.11
CA LEU A 85 18.13 -15.98 -9.00
C LEU A 85 17.21 -16.37 -10.17
N ALA A 86 15.97 -16.76 -9.88
CA ALA A 86 15.02 -17.18 -10.90
C ALA A 86 13.91 -16.14 -11.03
N ASP A 87 13.67 -15.70 -12.26
CA ASP A 87 12.47 -14.96 -12.60
C ASP A 87 11.24 -15.80 -12.23
N SER A 88 10.21 -15.14 -11.71
CA SER A 88 9.01 -15.82 -11.21
C SER A 88 7.76 -15.14 -11.75
N ALA A 89 6.85 -15.96 -12.27
CA ALA A 89 5.49 -15.53 -12.54
C ALA A 89 4.73 -15.42 -11.22
N ILE A 90 4.12 -14.26 -10.94
CA ILE A 90 3.22 -14.10 -9.80
C ILE A 90 1.89 -13.50 -10.25
N HIS A 91 0.84 -13.77 -9.48
CA HIS A 91 -0.46 -13.13 -9.66
C HIS A 91 -0.57 -11.92 -8.76
N THR A 92 -0.90 -10.77 -9.35
CA THR A 92 -1.06 -9.50 -8.63
C THR A 92 -2.39 -8.86 -8.97
N ALA A 93 -2.90 -8.01 -8.08
CA ALA A 93 -3.93 -7.05 -8.46
C ALA A 93 -3.43 -6.18 -9.63
N ILE A 94 -4.31 -5.83 -10.56
CA ILE A 94 -3.92 -4.91 -11.62
C ILE A 94 -3.61 -3.51 -11.02
N PRO A 95 -2.67 -2.74 -11.58
CA PRO A 95 -2.30 -1.41 -11.07
C PRO A 95 -3.47 -0.44 -10.93
N ALA A 96 -4.46 -0.52 -11.82
CA ALA A 96 -5.67 0.30 -11.77
C ALA A 96 -6.48 0.09 -10.47
N LYS A 97 -6.66 -1.16 -10.05
CA LYS A 97 -7.35 -1.49 -8.81
C LYS A 97 -6.59 -0.94 -7.61
N THR A 98 -5.28 -1.22 -7.53
CA THR A 98 -4.43 -0.74 -6.44
C THR A 98 -4.40 0.79 -6.35
N PHE A 99 -4.43 1.49 -7.48
CA PHE A 99 -4.51 2.95 -7.53
C PHE A 99 -5.80 3.48 -6.88
N LEU A 100 -6.95 2.91 -7.23
CA LEU A 100 -8.24 3.30 -6.67
C LEU A 100 -8.35 2.91 -5.18
N GLU A 101 -7.86 1.74 -4.79
CA GLU A 101 -7.81 1.32 -3.39
C GLU A 101 -7.01 2.29 -2.52
N LYS A 102 -5.88 2.82 -3.02
CA LYS A 102 -5.10 3.85 -2.32
C LYS A 102 -5.87 5.16 -2.20
N ALA A 103 -6.59 5.57 -3.24
CA ALA A 103 -7.42 6.78 -3.19
C ALA A 103 -8.52 6.68 -2.12
N PHE A 104 -9.19 5.52 -2.03
CA PHE A 104 -10.17 5.26 -0.98
C PHE A 104 -9.54 5.24 0.41
N LEU A 105 -8.37 4.60 0.59
CA LEU A 105 -7.67 4.56 1.87
C LEU A 105 -7.36 5.98 2.38
N LEU A 106 -6.88 6.88 1.51
CA LEU A 106 -6.64 8.27 1.90
C LEU A 106 -7.95 9.01 2.20
N HIS A 107 -9.01 8.76 1.45
CA HIS A 107 -10.33 9.32 1.73
C HIS A 107 -10.86 8.93 3.11
N GLU A 108 -10.70 7.67 3.50
CA GLU A 108 -11.10 7.17 4.81
C GLU A 108 -10.30 7.84 5.94
N LEU A 109 -9.00 8.09 5.71
CA LEU A 109 -8.14 8.76 6.68
C LEU A 109 -8.42 10.27 6.78
N PHE A 110 -8.76 10.93 5.67
CA PHE A 110 -8.84 12.39 5.59
C PHE A 110 -10.26 12.96 5.59
N SER A 111 -11.29 12.12 5.62
CA SER A 111 -12.67 12.61 5.66
C SER A 111 -13.24 12.69 7.07
N ILE A 112 -12.60 12.03 8.04
CA ILE A 112 -13.09 11.95 9.42
C ILE A 112 -12.19 12.80 10.32
N PRO A 113 -12.75 13.76 11.07
CA PRO A 113 -12.00 14.48 12.10
C PRO A 113 -11.39 13.53 13.13
N GLY A 114 -10.11 13.72 13.45
CA GLY A 114 -9.38 12.86 14.38
C GLY A 114 -8.85 11.55 13.78
N HIS A 115 -9.14 11.24 12.52
CA HIS A 115 -8.42 10.19 11.79
C HIS A 115 -7.13 10.74 11.17
N GLY A 116 -6.15 9.85 10.95
CA GLY A 116 -4.88 10.24 10.35
C GLY A 116 -3.97 11.09 11.25
N MET A 117 -4.29 11.25 12.54
CA MET A 117 -3.49 12.01 13.52
C MET A 117 -2.08 11.45 13.73
N ILE A 118 -1.88 10.17 13.37
CA ILE A 118 -0.57 9.53 13.34
C ILE A 118 -0.43 8.93 11.94
N ALA A 119 0.62 9.32 11.22
CA ALA A 119 0.80 8.87 9.84
C ALA A 119 1.25 7.41 9.80
N GLU A 120 2.13 6.97 10.71
CA GLU A 120 2.63 5.60 10.81
C GLU A 120 2.99 4.97 9.44
N ARG A 121 3.86 5.64 8.67
CA ARG A 121 4.31 5.20 7.34
C ARG A 121 3.24 5.22 6.25
N LYS A 122 2.06 5.78 6.52
CA LYS A 122 0.96 5.89 5.53
C LYS A 122 1.17 7.06 4.56
N SER A 123 2.12 7.97 4.82
CA SER A 123 2.50 9.01 3.83
C SER A 123 3.01 8.41 2.51
N ARG A 124 3.49 7.15 2.51
CA ARG A 124 3.83 6.41 1.28
C ARG A 124 2.71 6.34 0.27
N HIS A 125 1.46 6.35 0.71
CA HIS A 125 0.30 6.31 -0.17
C HIS A 125 0.13 7.62 -0.95
N LEU A 126 0.57 8.75 -0.39
CA LEU A 126 0.63 10.02 -1.10
C LEU A 126 1.63 9.91 -2.28
N TYR A 127 2.83 9.40 -2.00
CA TYR A 127 3.88 9.20 -3.00
C TYR A 127 3.48 8.19 -4.08
N ASP A 128 2.88 7.07 -3.69
CA ASP A 128 2.39 6.07 -4.64
C ASP A 128 1.43 6.69 -5.65
N LEU A 129 0.43 7.46 -5.18
CA LEU A 129 -0.52 8.13 -6.08
C LEU A 129 0.17 9.15 -6.99
N TYR A 130 1.13 9.92 -6.47
CA TYR A 130 1.94 10.86 -7.27
C TYR A 130 2.68 10.15 -8.41
N VAL A 131 3.29 8.99 -8.15
CA VAL A 131 3.99 8.21 -9.18
C VAL A 131 3.02 7.60 -10.19
N MET A 132 1.84 7.18 -9.74
CA MET A 132 0.85 6.47 -10.55
C MET A 132 -0.02 7.40 -11.41
N MET A 133 -0.36 8.61 -10.94
CA MET A 133 -1.45 9.44 -11.49
C MET A 133 -1.33 9.81 -12.98
N ASN A 134 -0.11 9.83 -13.52
CA ASN A 134 0.13 10.19 -14.92
C ASN A 134 0.36 8.98 -15.84
N LYS A 135 0.33 7.76 -15.29
CA LYS A 135 0.37 6.51 -16.05
C LYS A 135 -0.96 6.26 -16.76
N ASP A 136 -0.91 5.57 -17.89
CA ASP A 136 -2.12 5.35 -18.71
C ASP A 136 -3.18 4.53 -17.98
N PHE A 137 -2.79 3.56 -17.16
CA PHE A 137 -3.75 2.78 -16.37
C PHE A 137 -4.51 3.67 -15.36
N ALA A 138 -3.86 4.69 -14.77
CA ALA A 138 -4.48 5.56 -13.78
C ALA A 138 -5.51 6.49 -14.44
N LYS A 139 -5.15 7.06 -15.60
CA LYS A 139 -6.07 7.87 -16.41
C LYS A 139 -7.31 7.07 -16.82
N LYS A 140 -7.14 5.81 -17.23
CA LYS A 140 -8.25 4.91 -17.55
C LYS A 140 -9.08 4.58 -16.31
N ALA A 141 -8.44 4.27 -15.19
CA ALA A 141 -9.12 3.92 -13.94
C ALA A 141 -10.01 5.06 -13.39
N ILE A 142 -9.59 6.32 -13.55
CA ILE A 142 -10.40 7.50 -13.14
C ILE A 142 -11.73 7.56 -13.91
N ALA A 143 -11.75 7.10 -15.16
CA ALA A 143 -12.92 7.09 -16.03
C ALA A 143 -13.69 5.75 -16.02
N ASP A 144 -13.26 4.78 -15.20
CA ASP A 144 -13.86 3.44 -15.13
C ASP A 144 -14.86 3.34 -13.98
N ASP A 145 -16.13 3.58 -14.30
CA ASP A 145 -17.23 3.55 -13.32
C ASP A 145 -17.48 2.18 -12.74
N ALA A 146 -17.33 1.13 -13.55
CA ALA A 146 -17.55 -0.23 -13.10
C ALA A 146 -16.49 -0.66 -12.08
N LEU A 147 -15.21 -0.37 -12.36
CA LEU A 147 -14.13 -0.68 -11.43
C LEU A 147 -14.24 0.14 -10.14
N TRP A 148 -14.54 1.43 -10.25
CA TRP A 148 -14.76 2.29 -9.08
C TRP A 148 -15.89 1.77 -8.20
N GLU A 149 -17.04 1.49 -8.79
CA GLU A 149 -18.22 1.05 -8.05
C GLU A 149 -18.00 -0.32 -7.42
N SER A 150 -17.30 -1.23 -8.11
CA SER A 150 -16.89 -2.52 -7.54
C SER A 150 -16.05 -2.34 -6.27
N ILE A 151 -15.07 -1.44 -6.28
CA ILE A 151 -14.20 -1.18 -5.12
C ILE A 151 -14.99 -0.46 -4.00
N ARG A 152 -15.79 0.55 -4.34
CA ARG A 152 -16.64 1.29 -3.40
C ARG A 152 -17.58 0.35 -2.67
N HIS A 153 -18.33 -0.45 -3.41
CA HIS A 153 -19.34 -1.36 -2.87
C HIS A 153 -18.71 -2.47 -2.02
N HIS A 154 -17.58 -3.01 -2.47
CA HIS A 154 -16.84 -3.98 -1.67
C HIS A 154 -16.36 -3.38 -0.35
N ARG A 155 -15.84 -2.14 -0.36
CA ARG A 155 -15.43 -1.44 0.87
C ARG A 155 -16.60 -1.19 1.81
N GLU A 156 -17.73 -0.74 1.28
CA GLU A 156 -18.98 -0.53 2.04
C GLU A 156 -19.44 -1.80 2.78
N ILE A 157 -19.34 -2.97 2.15
CA ILE A 157 -19.84 -4.22 2.73
C ILE A 157 -18.81 -4.88 3.65
N TYR A 158 -17.55 -5.01 3.19
CA TYR A 158 -16.58 -5.91 3.82
C TYR A 158 -15.53 -5.19 4.66
N THR A 159 -15.16 -3.96 4.30
CA THR A 159 -14.04 -3.24 4.93
C THR A 159 -14.43 -1.82 5.32
N SER A 160 -15.68 -1.62 5.73
CA SER A 160 -16.22 -0.30 6.02
C SER A 160 -15.48 0.34 7.19
N VAL A 161 -14.97 1.55 6.98
CA VAL A 161 -14.48 2.40 8.07
C VAL A 161 -15.66 3.14 8.68
N LYS A 162 -15.78 3.07 10.01
CA LYS A 162 -16.82 3.77 10.77
C LYS A 162 -16.80 5.27 10.42
N ASP A 163 -17.99 5.86 10.29
CA ASP A 163 -18.19 7.29 10.00
C ASP A 163 -17.74 7.76 8.60
N VAL A 164 -17.31 6.84 7.71
CA VAL A 164 -17.10 7.14 6.28
C VAL A 164 -18.41 6.96 5.51
N ASP A 165 -18.72 7.94 4.68
CA ASP A 165 -19.90 7.92 3.82
C ASP A 165 -19.56 7.35 2.43
N TYR A 166 -19.93 6.09 2.23
CA TYR A 166 -19.74 5.36 0.98
C TYR A 166 -20.87 5.55 -0.04
N THR A 167 -21.78 6.53 0.09
CA THR A 167 -22.84 6.71 -0.93
C THR A 167 -22.28 6.76 -2.36
N PRO A 168 -23.05 6.37 -3.40
CA PRO A 168 -22.53 6.28 -4.77
C PRO A 168 -21.86 7.55 -5.31
N ASP A 169 -22.20 8.73 -4.79
CA ASP A 169 -21.59 10.01 -5.14
C ASP A 169 -20.26 10.30 -4.42
N VAL A 170 -19.72 9.39 -3.59
CA VAL A 170 -18.49 9.57 -2.81
C VAL A 170 -17.30 10.04 -3.64
N ARG A 171 -17.24 9.66 -4.93
CA ARG A 171 -16.21 10.16 -5.87
C ARG A 171 -16.16 11.69 -5.94
N LYS A 172 -17.31 12.36 -5.92
CA LYS A 172 -17.44 13.83 -5.95
C LYS A 172 -17.02 14.49 -4.64
N ARG A 173 -16.98 13.73 -3.55
CA ARG A 173 -16.60 14.17 -2.20
C ARG A 173 -15.22 13.64 -1.79
N LEU A 174 -14.51 12.97 -2.69
CA LEU A 174 -13.23 12.33 -2.42
C LEU A 174 -12.22 13.31 -1.80
N ARG A 175 -11.50 12.88 -0.77
CA ARG A 175 -10.50 13.70 -0.04
C ARG A 175 -9.19 12.93 0.04
N ILE A 176 -8.22 13.24 -0.79
CA ILE A 176 -6.91 12.56 -0.78
C ILE A 176 -5.75 13.47 -0.37
N VAL A 177 -6.06 14.73 -0.02
CA VAL A 177 -5.12 15.70 0.53
C VAL A 177 -5.31 15.73 2.06
N PRO A 178 -4.23 15.62 2.87
CA PRO A 178 -4.33 15.70 4.32
C PRO A 178 -4.99 17.00 4.81
N GLN A 179 -5.73 16.91 5.90
CA GLN A 179 -6.31 18.08 6.56
C GLN A 179 -5.22 18.93 7.25
N LYS A 180 -5.53 20.20 7.52
CA LYS A 180 -4.55 21.16 8.07
C LYS A 180 -4.00 20.76 9.45
N ASP A 181 -4.83 20.13 10.27
CA ASP A 181 -4.51 19.67 11.63
C ASP A 181 -3.54 18.48 11.67
N ILE A 182 -3.46 17.70 10.59
CA ILE A 182 -2.56 16.53 10.46
C ILE A 182 -1.40 16.77 9.48
N LEU A 183 -1.30 17.95 8.87
CA LEU A 183 -0.38 18.20 7.76
C LEU A 183 1.10 18.02 8.16
N GLU A 184 1.49 18.55 9.32
CA GLU A 184 2.88 18.49 9.79
C GLU A 184 3.30 17.06 10.16
N GLU A 185 2.40 16.27 10.75
CA GLU A 185 2.64 14.85 11.04
C GLU A 185 2.92 14.08 9.74
N TRP A 186 2.09 14.28 8.72
CA TRP A 186 2.25 13.62 7.43
C TRP A 186 3.47 14.10 6.65
N LYS A 187 3.85 15.37 6.82
CA LYS A 187 5.10 15.93 6.28
C LYS A 187 6.31 15.26 6.93
N SER A 188 6.31 15.10 8.24
CA SER A 188 7.39 14.45 8.98
C SER A 188 7.54 12.98 8.59
N ASP A 189 6.44 12.23 8.51
CA ASP A 189 6.46 10.83 8.05
C ASP A 189 6.95 10.69 6.60
N TYR A 190 6.55 11.62 5.72
CA TYR A 190 7.05 11.65 4.34
C TYR A 190 8.55 11.91 4.28
N GLN A 191 9.07 12.88 5.06
CA GLN A 191 10.50 13.17 5.12
C GLN A 191 11.30 11.96 5.58
N ALA A 192 10.86 11.28 6.65
CA ALA A 192 11.50 10.06 7.13
C ALA A 192 11.49 8.93 6.08
N MET A 193 10.41 8.82 5.31
CA MET A 193 10.28 7.84 4.24
C MET A 193 11.24 8.10 3.09
N ILE A 194 11.29 9.33 2.56
CA ILE A 194 12.05 9.63 1.35
C ILE A 194 13.56 9.53 1.54
N GLU A 195 14.05 9.71 2.77
CA GLU A 195 15.46 9.52 3.11
C GLU A 195 15.88 8.05 2.95
N SER A 196 14.98 7.11 3.21
CA SER A 196 15.30 5.68 3.29
C SER A 196 14.82 4.85 2.09
N MET A 197 13.72 5.22 1.41
CA MET A 197 13.03 4.34 0.46
C MET A 197 13.06 4.77 -1.00
N ILE A 198 13.26 6.05 -1.31
CA ILE A 198 13.11 6.57 -2.68
C ILE A 198 14.47 6.77 -3.34
N TYR A 199 14.66 6.14 -4.49
CA TYR A 199 15.77 6.40 -5.40
C TYR A 199 15.41 7.49 -6.42
N GLY A 200 16.39 8.30 -6.82
CA GLY A 200 16.20 9.31 -7.87
C GLY A 200 15.51 10.58 -7.39
N ARG A 201 14.62 11.15 -8.21
CA ARG A 201 13.92 12.42 -7.91
C ARG A 201 12.96 12.20 -6.74
N LYS A 202 13.13 13.01 -5.70
CA LYS A 202 12.25 13.08 -4.53
C LYS A 202 11.44 14.37 -4.64
N PRO A 203 10.13 14.33 -4.93
CA PRO A 203 9.33 15.55 -4.97
C PRO A 203 9.29 16.17 -3.57
N SER A 204 9.20 17.50 -3.48
CA SER A 204 8.94 18.15 -2.21
C SER A 204 7.55 17.77 -1.70
N PHE A 205 7.30 17.96 -0.40
CA PHE A 205 5.97 17.69 0.15
C PHE A 205 4.92 18.59 -0.49
N GLU A 206 5.28 19.85 -0.79
CA GLU A 206 4.42 20.81 -1.47
C GLU A 206 4.09 20.37 -2.91
N GLU A 207 5.09 19.92 -3.69
CA GLU A 207 4.85 19.33 -5.03
C GLU A 207 3.93 18.10 -4.96
N LEU A 208 4.05 17.30 -3.90
CA LEU A 208 3.21 16.13 -3.66
C LEU A 208 1.75 16.53 -3.39
N LEU A 209 1.53 17.55 -2.56
CA LEU A 209 0.20 18.05 -2.23
C LEU A 209 -0.48 18.72 -3.43
N ASP A 210 0.27 19.46 -4.25
CA ASP A 210 -0.26 20.09 -5.46
C ASP A 210 -0.74 19.02 -6.46
N ALA A 211 0.08 17.98 -6.67
CA ALA A 211 -0.27 16.86 -7.54
C ALA A 211 -1.48 16.05 -7.02
N LEU A 212 -1.58 15.82 -5.71
CA LEU A 212 -2.74 15.17 -5.11
C LEU A 212 -4.00 16.03 -5.18
N SER A 213 -3.87 17.35 -5.05
CA SER A 213 -4.98 18.28 -5.23
C SER A 213 -5.52 18.25 -6.65
N GLU A 214 -4.61 18.21 -7.64
CA GLU A 214 -4.97 18.01 -9.04
C GLU A 214 -5.67 16.66 -9.25
N LEU A 215 -5.09 15.57 -8.74
CA LEU A 215 -5.65 14.23 -8.87
C LEU A 215 -7.04 14.12 -8.24
N GLN A 216 -7.22 14.70 -7.06
CA GLN A 216 -8.51 14.76 -6.38
C GLN A 216 -9.56 15.38 -7.28
N GLU A 217 -9.24 16.48 -7.96
CA GLU A 217 -10.19 17.15 -8.83
C GLU A 217 -10.46 16.34 -10.10
N ARG A 218 -9.46 15.68 -10.68
CA ARG A 218 -9.66 14.73 -11.79
C ARG A 218 -10.68 13.65 -11.43
N PHE A 219 -10.66 13.12 -10.21
CA PHE A 219 -11.69 12.18 -9.74
C PHE A 219 -13.07 12.82 -9.64
N ARG A 220 -13.17 14.02 -9.05
CA ARG A 220 -14.45 14.69 -8.77
C ARG A 220 -15.18 15.17 -10.03
N ILE A 221 -14.45 15.54 -11.08
CA ILE A 221 -15.02 15.94 -12.38
C ILE A 221 -15.27 14.76 -13.32
N SER A 222 -14.69 13.60 -13.03
CA SER A 222 -14.97 12.37 -13.78
C SER A 222 -16.46 12.06 -13.69
N LYS A 223 -17.06 11.66 -14.81
CA LYS A 223 -18.50 11.40 -14.90
C LYS A 223 -18.92 10.25 -14.00
#